data_AF-A0AA39CGP8-F1
#
_entry.id   AF-A0AA39CGP8-F1
#
_cell.length_a   1.000
_cell.length_b   1.000
_cell.length_c   1.000
_cell.angle_alpha   90.00
_cell.angle_beta   90.00
_cell.angle_gamma   90.00
#
_symmetry.space_group_name_H-M   'P 1'
#
loop_
_entity.id
_entity.type
_entity.pdbx_description
1 polymer ?
#
loop_
_entity_poly.entity_id
_entity_poly.type
_entity_poly.pdbx_seq_one_letter_code
_entity_poly.pdbx_strand_id
1 'polypeptide(L)'
;MVVVMEATDPGAERDKEAEKALLGELREETTKNPLEMVSALEVVTVPQGGHCYRRLEEYLIRVLNQGRRLKVEARTLFSGRHLAAFFKYASDHFGRTTREPFDFVRASRLPNPVAPDLDTHLSNFLKHIKSPQELMDFAVPIIASSLLLDHYPPGMHEACYRVGRSGVLVYDGSINLLLPSGFVQAILEQLQKYFEDFIRGAGTPSKTIHYNNLKRFKLRWKRGRSDDLCFACLRRTPENNWPCGHAVCENCVRVFGQEDENDRWTFGVRRCFLCDMALREVTVKLKPDTAGVNVLTIDGGGIKGVVPLLFLQTLQDRLGLPIPVQDHFEIAFGTSSGGLIVLALFISGWTVDDCANLFESLAKRAFRPRWISHVPVMSRIPVLSHIVQFLVSYLADGLYPAHHLEGALKEVFGSEMGILDYSHATAIGAK
;
A
#
# COMPACT_ATOMS: atom_id res chain seq x y z
N MET A 1 6.21 -33.83 25.07
CA MET A 1 6.63 -33.59 26.45
C MET A 1 8.02 -34.18 26.60
N VAL A 2 8.97 -33.41 27.13
CA VAL A 2 10.34 -33.90 27.38
C VAL A 2 10.52 -34.03 28.88
N VAL A 3 10.93 -35.20 29.35
CA VAL A 3 11.17 -35.48 30.78
C VAL A 3 12.67 -35.65 31.00
N VAL A 4 13.20 -34.93 31.98
CA VAL A 4 14.64 -34.97 32.31
C VAL A 4 14.82 -35.83 33.55
N MET A 5 15.65 -36.86 33.46
CA MET A 5 15.91 -37.79 34.57
C MET A 5 17.40 -37.85 34.89
N GLU A 6 17.77 -37.99 36.16
CA GLU A 6 19.17 -38.15 36.54
C GLU A 6 19.60 -39.62 36.42
N ALA A 7 20.79 -39.87 35.88
CA ALA A 7 21.38 -41.20 35.76
C ALA A 7 22.88 -41.16 36.09
N THR A 8 23.39 -42.26 36.64
CA THR A 8 24.81 -42.47 36.91
C THR A 8 25.63 -42.56 35.62
N ASP A 9 25.08 -43.17 34.57
CA ASP A 9 25.67 -43.23 33.23
C ASP A 9 24.61 -42.83 32.18
N PRO A 10 24.51 -41.52 31.84
CA PRO A 10 23.53 -41.05 30.87
C PRO A 10 23.93 -41.47 29.45
N GLY A 11 23.04 -42.17 28.76
CA GLY A 11 23.30 -42.87 27.49
C GLY A 11 22.05 -42.89 26.60
N ALA A 12 22.16 -42.97 25.27
CA ALA A 12 20.97 -43.03 24.40
C ALA A 12 20.15 -44.31 24.67
N GLU A 13 20.82 -45.39 25.05
CA GLU A 13 20.15 -46.60 25.55
C GLU A 13 19.50 -46.36 26.92
N ARG A 14 20.15 -45.60 27.79
CA ARG A 14 19.58 -45.23 29.10
C ARG A 14 18.32 -44.38 28.97
N ASP A 15 18.28 -43.46 27.99
CA ASP A 15 17.07 -42.67 27.67
C ASP A 15 15.89 -43.58 27.33
N LYS A 16 16.08 -44.59 26.47
CA LYS A 16 15.03 -45.55 26.09
C LYS A 16 14.58 -46.42 27.26
N GLU A 17 15.52 -46.89 28.08
CA GLU A 17 15.22 -47.68 29.28
C GLU A 17 14.38 -46.86 30.26
N ALA A 18 14.78 -45.60 30.51
CA ALA A 18 14.08 -44.68 31.38
C ALA A 18 12.70 -44.30 30.84
N GLU A 19 12.56 -44.08 29.53
CA GLU A 19 11.26 -43.85 28.87
C GLU A 19 10.33 -45.04 29.04
N LYS A 20 10.82 -46.26 28.84
CA LYS A 20 10.02 -47.48 29.01
C LYS A 20 9.60 -47.69 30.46
N ALA A 21 10.49 -47.43 31.42
CA ALA A 21 10.19 -47.49 32.84
C ALA A 21 9.11 -46.47 33.22
N LEU A 22 9.27 -45.21 32.81
CA LEU A 22 8.31 -44.14 33.06
C LEU A 22 6.94 -44.43 32.43
N LEU A 23 6.90 -44.94 31.19
CA LEU A 23 5.65 -45.35 30.55
C LEU A 23 4.99 -46.53 31.28
N GLY A 24 5.77 -47.42 31.89
CA GLY A 24 5.30 -48.51 32.73
C GLY A 24 4.60 -47.97 33.98
N GLU A 25 5.30 -47.13 34.75
CA GLU A 25 4.75 -46.51 35.97
C GLU A 25 3.49 -45.68 35.67
N LEU A 26 3.51 -44.88 34.59
CA LEU A 26 2.33 -44.12 34.19
C LEU A 26 1.12 -45.01 33.89
N ARG A 27 1.32 -46.19 33.29
CA ARG A 27 0.21 -47.13 33.01
C ARG A 27 -0.37 -47.77 34.27
N GLU A 28 0.42 -47.86 35.34
CA GLU A 28 -0.06 -48.36 36.63
C GLU A 28 -0.92 -47.30 37.35
N GLU A 29 -0.61 -46.01 37.15
CA GLU A 29 -1.26 -44.88 37.81
C GLU A 29 -2.46 -44.28 37.03
N THR A 30 -2.61 -44.56 35.72
CA THR A 30 -3.75 -44.08 34.93
C THR A 30 -4.46 -45.18 34.15
N THR A 31 -5.80 -45.12 34.15
CA THR A 31 -6.66 -46.00 33.34
C THR A 31 -6.69 -45.60 31.86
N LYS A 32 -6.22 -44.39 31.52
CA LYS A 32 -6.12 -43.89 30.15
C LYS A 32 -4.71 -44.10 29.62
N ASN A 33 -4.60 -44.49 28.35
CA ASN A 33 -3.30 -44.63 27.70
C ASN A 33 -2.55 -43.29 27.75
N PRO A 34 -1.35 -43.21 28.35
CA PRO A 34 -0.59 -41.96 28.44
C PRO A 34 -0.35 -41.29 27.08
N LEU A 35 -0.19 -42.08 26.02
CA LEU A 35 0.01 -41.59 24.64
C LEU A 35 -1.25 -40.99 24.01
N GLU A 36 -2.43 -41.23 24.58
CA GLU A 36 -3.66 -40.52 24.18
C GLU A 36 -3.75 -39.13 24.83
N MET A 37 -3.01 -38.90 25.92
CA MET A 37 -3.03 -37.64 26.66
C MET A 37 -1.88 -36.69 26.27
N VAL A 38 -0.75 -37.23 25.82
CA VAL A 38 0.39 -36.45 25.33
C VAL A 38 0.77 -36.90 23.92
N SER A 39 0.88 -35.94 23.00
CA SER A 39 1.19 -36.20 21.58
C SER A 39 2.57 -36.82 21.33
N ALA A 40 3.49 -36.67 22.30
CA ALA A 40 4.81 -37.28 22.31
C ALA A 40 5.38 -37.23 23.75
N LEU A 41 6.10 -38.27 24.15
CA LEU A 41 6.86 -38.35 25.40
C LEU A 41 8.29 -38.78 25.04
N GLU A 42 9.28 -37.98 25.41
CA GLU A 42 10.70 -38.33 25.23
C GLU A 42 11.44 -38.11 26.55
N VAL A 43 12.35 -39.02 26.90
CA VAL A 43 13.17 -38.92 28.11
C VAL A 43 14.62 -38.59 27.76
N VAL A 44 15.23 -37.66 28.49
CA VAL A 44 16.65 -37.32 28.38
C VAL A 44 17.31 -37.50 29.73
N THR A 45 18.24 -38.44 29.81
CA THR A 45 19.04 -38.68 31.02
C THR A 45 20.19 -37.68 31.13
N VAL A 46 20.42 -37.14 32.33
CA VAL A 46 21.50 -36.22 32.66
C VAL A 46 22.36 -36.76 33.81
N PRO A 47 23.65 -36.40 33.90
CA PRO A 47 24.50 -36.89 34.99
C PRO A 47 23.97 -36.48 36.36
N GLN A 48 24.02 -37.41 37.33
CA GLN A 48 23.73 -37.11 38.73
C GLN A 48 24.65 -35.99 39.25
N GLY A 49 24.07 -35.03 39.99
CA GLY A 49 24.80 -33.91 40.57
C GLY A 49 24.71 -32.58 39.79
N GLY A 50 23.88 -32.48 38.73
CA GLY A 50 23.35 -31.19 38.24
C GLY A 50 24.34 -30.18 37.62
N HIS A 51 25.60 -30.54 37.38
CA HIS A 51 26.62 -29.57 36.93
C HIS A 51 26.88 -29.56 35.41
N CYS A 52 26.34 -30.51 34.63
CA CYS A 52 26.59 -30.59 33.19
C CYS A 52 25.33 -30.97 32.40
N TYR A 53 24.63 -29.96 31.87
CA TYR A 53 23.43 -30.13 31.04
C TYR A 53 23.70 -30.20 29.53
N ARG A 54 24.97 -30.36 29.13
CA ARG A 54 25.38 -30.35 27.71
C ARG A 54 24.54 -31.29 26.85
N ARG A 55 24.22 -32.48 27.37
CA ARG A 55 23.40 -33.47 26.67
C ARG A 55 21.95 -33.00 26.45
N LEU A 56 21.36 -32.38 27.47
CA LEU A 56 20.03 -31.76 27.38
C LEU A 56 20.06 -30.61 26.38
N GLU A 57 21.09 -29.77 26.40
CA GLU A 57 21.28 -28.68 25.44
C GLU A 57 21.40 -29.20 24.00
N GLU A 58 22.26 -30.18 23.74
CA GLU A 58 22.44 -30.81 22.43
C GLU A 58 21.14 -31.46 21.92
N TYR A 59 20.38 -32.08 22.82
CA TYR A 59 19.06 -32.63 22.51
C TYR A 59 18.05 -31.53 22.16
N LEU A 60 17.92 -30.49 22.99
CA LEU A 60 17.00 -29.39 22.76
C LEU A 60 17.31 -28.66 21.44
N ILE A 61 18.58 -28.39 21.16
CA ILE A 61 19.02 -27.80 19.88
C ILE A 61 18.60 -28.69 18.71
N ARG A 62 18.79 -30.01 18.81
CA ARG A 62 18.39 -30.97 17.77
C ARG A 62 16.89 -30.97 17.54
N VAL A 63 16.09 -31.05 18.59
CA VAL A 63 14.62 -31.03 18.51
C VAL A 63 14.11 -29.69 17.97
N LEU A 64 14.69 -28.56 18.41
CA LEU A 64 14.37 -27.24 17.90
C LEU A 64 14.69 -27.12 16.41
N ASN A 65 15.87 -27.60 15.99
CA ASN A 65 16.26 -27.60 14.58
C ASN A 65 15.38 -28.53 13.74
N GLN A 66 15.03 -29.71 14.24
CA GLN A 66 14.12 -30.63 13.56
C GLN A 66 12.72 -30.03 13.44
N GLY A 67 12.17 -29.49 14.52
CA GLY A 67 10.89 -28.81 14.51
C GLY A 67 10.89 -27.59 13.57
N ARG A 68 11.99 -26.84 13.51
CA ARG A 68 12.15 -25.75 12.55
C ARG A 68 12.19 -26.25 11.12
N ARG A 69 12.95 -27.31 10.81
CA ARG A 69 13.00 -27.91 9.46
C ARG A 69 11.63 -28.41 9.03
N LEU A 70 10.93 -29.16 9.87
CA LEU A 70 9.57 -29.63 9.60
C LEU A 70 8.60 -28.47 9.35
N LYS A 71 8.70 -27.38 10.13
CA LYS A 71 7.90 -26.17 9.90
C LYS A 71 8.28 -25.46 8.61
N VAL A 72 9.55 -25.43 8.22
CA VAL A 72 9.99 -24.87 6.92
C VAL A 72 9.47 -25.72 5.77
N GLU A 73 9.63 -27.04 5.84
CA GLU A 73 9.15 -28.00 4.84
C GLU A 73 7.62 -27.94 4.69
N ALA A 74 6.90 -27.88 5.81
CA ALA A 74 5.45 -27.68 5.83
C ALA A 74 5.03 -26.22 5.57
N ARG A 75 5.99 -25.31 5.40
CA ARG A 75 5.82 -23.85 5.25
C ARG A 75 5.05 -23.16 6.39
N THR A 76 4.94 -23.77 7.56
CA THR A 76 4.23 -23.24 8.74
C THR A 76 5.15 -22.55 9.76
N LEU A 77 6.36 -22.13 9.36
CA LEU A 77 7.28 -21.38 10.24
C LEU A 77 6.85 -19.91 10.41
N PHE A 78 5.71 -19.71 11.05
CA PHE A 78 5.15 -18.40 11.37
C PHE A 78 6.07 -17.58 12.29
N SER A 79 6.14 -16.25 12.08
CA SER A 79 6.82 -15.37 13.03
C SER A 79 5.99 -15.19 14.30
N GLY A 80 6.59 -14.69 15.37
CA GLY A 80 5.89 -14.45 16.64
C GLY A 80 4.63 -13.58 16.49
N ARG A 81 4.66 -12.59 15.59
CA ARG A 81 3.48 -11.76 15.27
C ARG A 81 2.34 -12.57 14.66
N HIS A 82 2.66 -13.48 13.75
CA HIS A 82 1.67 -14.35 13.11
C HIS A 82 1.09 -15.35 14.10
N LEU A 83 1.95 -15.96 14.93
CA LEU A 83 1.49 -16.88 15.98
C LEU A 83 0.56 -16.17 16.98
N ALA A 84 0.91 -14.96 17.43
CA ALA A 84 0.05 -14.19 18.32
C ALA A 84 -1.31 -13.86 17.68
N ALA A 85 -1.31 -13.45 16.40
CA ALA A 85 -2.54 -13.17 15.66
C ALA A 85 -3.40 -14.44 15.47
N PHE A 86 -2.81 -15.54 14.98
CA PHE A 86 -3.53 -16.80 14.78
C PHE A 86 -4.03 -17.39 16.09
N PHE A 87 -3.26 -17.28 17.19
CA PHE A 87 -3.72 -17.73 18.51
C PHE A 87 -4.96 -16.96 18.96
N LYS A 88 -4.97 -15.63 18.79
CA LYS A 88 -6.16 -14.81 19.05
C LYS A 88 -7.34 -15.22 18.18
N TYR A 89 -7.15 -15.33 16.87
CA TYR A 89 -8.21 -15.73 15.94
C TYR A 89 -8.74 -17.13 16.19
N ALA A 90 -7.87 -18.08 16.54
CA ALA A 90 -8.25 -19.44 16.89
C ALA A 90 -9.02 -19.48 18.20
N SER A 91 -8.62 -18.69 19.20
CA SER A 91 -9.34 -18.57 20.47
C SER A 91 -10.76 -18.05 20.26
N ASP A 92 -10.92 -16.99 19.45
CA ASP A 92 -12.24 -16.45 19.09
C ASP A 92 -13.07 -17.47 18.29
N HIS A 93 -12.46 -18.22 17.37
CA HIS A 93 -13.11 -19.26 16.58
C HIS A 93 -13.63 -20.40 17.46
N PHE A 94 -12.76 -20.99 18.28
CA PHE A 94 -13.14 -22.10 19.16
C PHE A 94 -14.03 -21.69 20.33
N GLY A 95 -14.04 -20.41 20.71
CA GLY A 95 -15.04 -19.84 21.60
C GLY A 95 -16.45 -19.80 21.02
N ARG A 96 -16.60 -19.81 19.68
CA ARG A 96 -17.88 -19.81 18.97
C ARG A 96 -18.29 -21.20 18.49
N THR A 97 -17.36 -21.99 17.98
CA THR A 97 -17.63 -23.34 17.45
C THR A 97 -16.43 -24.26 17.64
N THR A 98 -16.69 -25.48 18.11
CA THR A 98 -15.69 -26.57 18.16
C THR A 98 -15.91 -27.59 17.05
N ARG A 99 -16.97 -27.43 16.24
CA ARG A 99 -17.35 -28.38 15.18
C ARG A 99 -16.62 -28.11 13.86
N GLU A 100 -16.17 -26.89 13.64
CA GLU A 100 -15.49 -26.49 12.41
C GLU A 100 -13.98 -26.34 12.66
N PRO A 101 -13.13 -26.83 11.74
CA PRO A 101 -11.69 -26.63 11.85
C PRO A 101 -11.31 -25.16 11.65
N PHE A 102 -10.26 -24.72 12.33
CA PHE A 102 -9.72 -23.37 12.14
C PHE A 102 -9.02 -23.24 10.79
N ASP A 103 -9.49 -22.33 9.94
CA ASP A 103 -8.92 -22.06 8.62
C ASP A 103 -7.89 -20.92 8.68
N PHE A 104 -6.61 -21.29 8.65
CA PHE A 104 -5.49 -20.34 8.65
C PHE A 104 -5.47 -19.41 7.44
N VAL A 105 -5.96 -19.86 6.28
CA VAL A 105 -5.97 -19.06 5.06
C VAL A 105 -7.02 -17.98 5.16
N ARG A 106 -8.24 -18.36 5.56
CA ARG A 106 -9.31 -17.38 5.84
C ARG A 106 -8.91 -16.41 6.95
N ALA A 107 -8.31 -16.91 8.03
CA ALA A 107 -7.84 -16.08 9.15
C ALA A 107 -6.74 -15.10 8.71
N SER A 108 -5.81 -15.51 7.83
CA SER A 108 -4.75 -14.64 7.30
C SER A 108 -5.27 -13.46 6.48
N ARG A 109 -6.48 -13.58 5.93
CA ARG A 109 -7.15 -12.54 5.14
C ARG A 109 -7.99 -11.57 5.96
N LEU A 110 -8.20 -11.81 7.26
CA LEU A 110 -8.94 -10.88 8.13
C LEU A 110 -8.40 -9.44 8.11
N PRO A 111 -7.07 -9.20 8.25
CA PRO A 111 -6.52 -7.84 8.19
C PRO A 111 -6.39 -7.29 6.76
N ASN A 112 -6.56 -8.12 5.72
CA ASN A 112 -6.47 -7.73 4.32
C ASN A 112 -7.58 -8.43 3.51
N PRO A 113 -8.85 -8.04 3.69
CA PRO A 113 -9.96 -8.69 3.00
C PRO A 113 -9.88 -8.46 1.49
N VAL A 114 -10.63 -9.27 0.72
CA VAL A 114 -10.83 -8.99 -0.70
C VAL A 114 -11.49 -7.62 -0.82
N ALA A 115 -10.97 -6.76 -1.71
CA ALA A 115 -11.52 -5.43 -1.88
C ALA A 115 -12.95 -5.52 -2.44
N PRO A 116 -13.92 -4.78 -1.89
CA PRO A 116 -15.33 -4.89 -2.29
C PRO A 116 -15.60 -4.42 -3.73
N ASP A 117 -14.68 -3.65 -4.30
CA ASP A 117 -14.69 -3.06 -5.64
C ASP A 117 -13.80 -3.80 -6.64
N LEU A 118 -13.26 -4.97 -6.26
CA LEU A 118 -12.37 -5.75 -7.11
C LEU A 118 -13.03 -6.15 -8.45
N ASP A 119 -14.32 -6.47 -8.43
CA ASP A 119 -15.10 -6.79 -9.63
C ASP A 119 -15.16 -5.61 -10.61
N THR A 120 -15.37 -4.40 -10.09
CA THR A 120 -15.40 -3.14 -10.84
C THR A 120 -14.03 -2.84 -11.43
N HIS A 121 -12.97 -3.01 -10.64
CA HIS A 121 -11.59 -2.85 -11.08
C HIS A 121 -11.22 -3.83 -12.20
N LEU A 122 -11.50 -5.13 -12.03
CA LEU A 122 -11.22 -6.13 -13.05
C LEU A 122 -12.04 -5.87 -14.33
N SER A 123 -13.31 -5.50 -14.18
CA SER A 123 -14.16 -5.14 -15.32
C SER A 123 -13.60 -3.93 -16.08
N ASN A 124 -13.15 -2.89 -15.38
CA ASN A 124 -12.54 -1.71 -15.98
C ASN A 124 -11.22 -2.03 -16.70
N PHE A 125 -10.40 -2.92 -16.14
CA PHE A 125 -9.22 -3.41 -16.84
C PHE A 125 -9.59 -4.19 -18.11
N LEU A 126 -10.55 -5.11 -18.02
CA LEU A 126 -10.96 -5.96 -19.15
C LEU A 126 -11.59 -5.16 -20.31
N LYS A 127 -12.20 -3.99 -20.06
CA LYS A 127 -12.66 -3.07 -21.13
C LYS A 127 -11.55 -2.64 -22.10
N HIS A 128 -10.29 -2.71 -21.69
CA HIS A 128 -9.14 -2.35 -22.54
C HIS A 128 -8.71 -3.48 -23.48
N ILE A 129 -9.24 -4.68 -23.29
CA ILE A 129 -8.86 -5.88 -24.03
C ILE A 129 -9.74 -6.01 -25.27
N LYS A 130 -9.11 -6.01 -26.45
CA LYS A 130 -9.84 -5.93 -27.73
C LYS A 130 -9.95 -7.26 -28.47
N SER A 131 -9.22 -8.29 -28.04
CA SER A 131 -9.25 -9.59 -28.71
C SER A 131 -9.09 -10.76 -27.73
N PRO A 132 -9.59 -11.96 -28.07
CA PRO A 132 -9.37 -13.18 -27.28
C PRO A 132 -7.89 -13.50 -27.08
N GLN A 133 -7.05 -13.22 -28.08
CA GLN A 133 -5.60 -13.40 -27.96
C GLN A 133 -5.00 -12.46 -26.92
N GLU A 134 -5.43 -11.19 -26.89
CA GLU A 134 -4.99 -10.24 -25.87
C GLU A 134 -5.47 -10.64 -24.46
N LEU A 135 -6.66 -11.23 -24.36
CA LEU A 135 -7.17 -11.75 -23.09
C LEU A 135 -6.22 -12.84 -22.54
N MET A 136 -5.86 -13.81 -23.38
CA MET A 136 -5.04 -14.95 -22.97
C MET A 136 -3.56 -14.59 -22.79
N ASP A 137 -2.98 -13.82 -23.71
CA ASP A 137 -1.53 -13.56 -23.73
C ASP A 137 -1.12 -12.40 -22.81
N PHE A 138 -2.06 -11.53 -22.43
CA PHE A 138 -1.79 -10.34 -21.61
C PHE A 138 -2.66 -10.27 -20.37
N ALA A 139 -4.00 -10.24 -20.49
CA ALA A 139 -4.86 -10.00 -19.34
C ALA A 139 -4.76 -11.12 -18.28
N VAL A 140 -4.84 -12.39 -18.71
CA VAL A 140 -4.73 -13.56 -17.82
C VAL A 140 -3.41 -13.55 -17.02
N PRO A 141 -2.22 -13.42 -17.65
CA PRO A 141 -0.96 -13.25 -16.93
C PRO A 141 -0.94 -12.10 -15.94
N ILE A 142 -1.44 -10.91 -16.33
CA ILE A 142 -1.43 -9.75 -15.44
C ILE A 142 -2.33 -9.99 -14.22
N ILE A 143 -3.58 -10.42 -14.43
CA ILE A 143 -4.54 -10.71 -13.35
C ILE A 143 -4.00 -11.80 -12.42
N ALA A 144 -3.50 -12.91 -12.96
CA ALA A 144 -2.95 -13.99 -12.15
C ALA A 144 -1.77 -13.51 -11.28
N SER A 145 -0.85 -12.74 -11.86
CA SER A 145 0.29 -12.23 -11.09
C SER A 145 -0.10 -11.16 -10.07
N SER A 146 -1.14 -10.36 -10.31
CA SER A 146 -1.61 -9.34 -9.36
C SER A 146 -2.36 -9.99 -8.19
N LEU A 147 -3.14 -11.05 -8.44
CA LEU A 147 -3.76 -11.88 -7.41
C LEU A 147 -2.69 -12.56 -6.54
N LEU A 148 -1.62 -13.08 -7.15
CA LEU A 148 -0.49 -13.63 -6.39
C LEU A 148 0.12 -12.58 -5.45
N LEU A 149 0.39 -11.37 -5.96
CA LEU A 149 0.93 -10.27 -5.15
C LEU A 149 -0.02 -9.87 -4.02
N ASP A 150 -1.33 -9.86 -4.27
CA ASP A 150 -2.33 -9.53 -3.27
C ASP A 150 -2.45 -10.60 -2.16
N HIS A 151 -2.36 -11.87 -2.54
CA HIS A 151 -2.45 -12.99 -1.62
C HIS A 151 -1.17 -13.25 -0.86
N TYR A 152 -0.02 -12.84 -1.40
CA TYR A 152 1.29 -13.03 -0.81
C TYR A 152 2.13 -11.75 -0.86
N PRO A 153 1.70 -10.62 -0.28
CA PRO A 153 2.48 -9.38 -0.30
C PRO A 153 3.87 -9.56 0.33
N PRO A 154 4.85 -8.70 0.00
CA PRO A 154 6.18 -8.74 0.61
C PRO A 154 6.12 -8.79 2.14
N GLY A 155 6.87 -9.72 2.75
CA GLY A 155 6.87 -9.94 4.20
C GLY A 155 5.75 -10.86 4.72
N MET A 156 4.83 -11.32 3.86
CA MET A 156 3.87 -12.37 4.21
C MET A 156 4.55 -13.74 4.33
N HIS A 157 4.05 -14.59 5.22
CA HIS A 157 4.54 -15.96 5.38
C HIS A 157 4.13 -16.83 4.20
N GLU A 158 5.02 -17.72 3.79
CA GLU A 158 4.82 -18.72 2.72
C GLU A 158 3.76 -19.80 3.08
N ALA A 159 3.09 -19.66 4.22
CA ALA A 159 2.33 -20.70 4.91
C ALA A 159 0.90 -20.95 4.39
N CYS A 160 0.37 -20.15 3.46
CA CYS A 160 -0.96 -20.39 2.88
C CYS A 160 -0.99 -21.52 1.82
N TYR A 161 -0.07 -22.47 1.94
CA TYR A 161 0.20 -23.57 1.01
C TYR A 161 -0.97 -24.56 0.81
N ARG A 162 -1.82 -24.81 1.82
CA ARG A 162 -2.79 -25.92 1.77
C ARG A 162 -4.15 -25.61 1.11
N VAL A 163 -4.54 -24.34 0.95
CA VAL A 163 -5.88 -24.00 0.41
C VAL A 163 -5.81 -23.50 -1.03
N GLY A 164 -4.66 -22.96 -1.46
CA GLY A 164 -4.43 -22.67 -2.89
C GLY A 164 -4.46 -23.92 -3.77
N ARG A 165 -4.26 -25.11 -3.20
CA ARG A 165 -4.40 -26.38 -3.93
C ARG A 165 -5.82 -26.94 -3.91
N SER A 166 -6.62 -26.65 -2.87
CA SER A 166 -7.99 -27.17 -2.72
C SER A 166 -9.08 -26.24 -3.30
N GLY A 167 -8.86 -24.93 -3.34
CA GLY A 167 -9.79 -23.97 -3.98
C GLY A 167 -9.64 -23.90 -5.51
N VAL A 168 -8.53 -24.41 -6.06
CA VAL A 168 -8.17 -24.37 -7.48
C VAL A 168 -8.55 -25.67 -8.22
N LEU A 169 -8.96 -26.72 -7.49
CA LEU A 169 -9.28 -28.05 -8.04
C LEU A 169 -10.79 -28.30 -8.27
N VAL A 170 -11.63 -27.27 -8.21
CA VAL A 170 -13.05 -27.40 -8.55
C VAL A 170 -13.34 -26.56 -9.77
N TYR A 171 -13.19 -27.12 -10.97
CA TYR A 171 -14.08 -26.94 -12.12
C TYR A 171 -13.53 -27.75 -13.30
N ASP A 172 -14.25 -28.82 -13.65
CA ASP A 172 -14.03 -29.64 -14.84
C ASP A 172 -14.98 -29.16 -15.95
N GLY A 173 -14.50 -29.09 -17.20
CA GLY A 173 -15.38 -28.94 -18.37
C GLY A 173 -14.99 -27.90 -19.43
N SER A 174 -14.38 -28.43 -20.50
CA SER A 174 -14.57 -28.15 -21.94
C SER A 174 -14.12 -26.84 -22.60
N ILE A 175 -13.58 -27.04 -23.81
CA ILE A 175 -12.86 -26.11 -24.69
C ILE A 175 -13.78 -25.68 -25.85
N ASN A 176 -13.59 -24.42 -26.28
CA ASN A 176 -14.06 -23.73 -27.50
C ASN A 176 -15.27 -22.79 -27.30
N LEU A 177 -15.02 -21.51 -27.62
CA LEU A 177 -15.62 -20.28 -27.07
C LEU A 177 -15.24 -20.06 -25.60
N LEU A 178 -14.64 -18.92 -25.27
CA LEU A 178 -14.28 -18.55 -23.89
C LEU A 178 -15.57 -18.31 -23.09
N LEU A 179 -16.19 -19.41 -22.65
CA LEU A 179 -17.14 -19.40 -21.57
C LEU A 179 -16.44 -18.79 -20.34
N PRO A 180 -17.17 -18.10 -19.44
CA PRO A 180 -16.60 -17.57 -18.19
C PRO A 180 -15.78 -18.61 -17.41
N SER A 181 -16.16 -19.89 -17.49
CA SER A 181 -15.41 -21.02 -16.91
C SER A 181 -14.01 -21.18 -17.50
N GLY A 182 -13.84 -21.08 -18.82
CA GLY A 182 -12.55 -21.21 -19.49
C GLY A 182 -11.59 -20.05 -19.19
N PHE A 183 -12.12 -18.83 -19.02
CA PHE A 183 -11.31 -17.68 -18.60
C PHE A 183 -10.83 -17.81 -17.15
N VAL A 184 -11.72 -18.22 -16.24
CA VAL A 184 -11.36 -18.49 -14.85
C VAL A 184 -10.31 -19.60 -14.78
N GLN A 185 -10.51 -20.70 -15.52
CA GLN A 185 -9.55 -21.80 -15.59
C GLN A 185 -8.17 -21.33 -16.09
N ALA A 186 -8.11 -20.48 -17.10
CA ALA A 186 -6.86 -19.92 -17.59
C ALA A 186 -6.13 -19.06 -16.53
N ILE A 187 -6.88 -18.25 -15.76
CA ILE A 187 -6.32 -17.49 -14.62
C ILE A 187 -5.78 -18.45 -13.56
N LEU A 188 -6.52 -19.50 -13.23
CA LEU A 188 -6.14 -20.49 -12.23
C LEU A 188 -4.85 -21.22 -12.62
N GLU A 189 -4.75 -21.69 -13.87
CA GLU A 189 -3.56 -22.34 -14.40
C GLU A 189 -2.35 -21.40 -14.40
N GLN A 190 -2.55 -20.14 -14.77
CA GLN A 190 -1.47 -19.16 -14.78
C GLN A 190 -1.04 -18.74 -13.37
N LEU A 191 -1.98 -18.65 -12.43
CA LEU A 191 -1.72 -18.40 -11.02
C LEU A 191 -0.92 -19.57 -10.42
N GLN A 192 -1.29 -20.81 -10.75
CA GLN A 192 -0.55 -21.99 -10.33
C GLN A 192 0.91 -21.95 -10.82
N LYS A 193 1.15 -21.59 -12.09
CA LYS A 193 2.52 -21.44 -12.62
C LYS A 193 3.33 -20.42 -11.82
N TYR A 194 2.78 -19.21 -11.59
CA TYR A 194 3.49 -18.20 -10.81
C TYR A 194 3.67 -18.60 -9.34
N PHE A 195 2.73 -19.35 -8.79
CA PHE A 195 2.84 -19.90 -7.44
C PHE A 195 3.92 -20.98 -7.35
N GLU A 196 4.05 -21.83 -8.36
CA GLU A 196 5.17 -22.77 -8.47
C GLU A 196 6.51 -22.05 -8.59
N ASP A 197 6.60 -20.97 -9.37
CA ASP A 197 7.82 -20.14 -9.44
C ASP A 197 8.14 -19.45 -8.10
N PHE A 198 7.11 -18.97 -7.40
CA PHE A 198 7.22 -18.41 -6.06
C PHE A 198 7.76 -19.43 -5.05
N ILE A 199 7.34 -20.70 -5.16
CA ILE A 199 7.79 -21.78 -4.26
C ILE A 199 9.18 -22.33 -4.65
N ARG A 200 9.43 -22.53 -5.95
CA ARG A 200 10.67 -23.16 -6.47
C ARG A 200 11.84 -22.19 -6.50
N GLY A 201 11.57 -20.91 -6.72
CA GLY A 201 12.58 -19.87 -6.62
C GLY A 201 13.19 -19.91 -5.22
N ALA A 202 14.49 -19.73 -5.09
CA ALA A 202 15.21 -19.65 -3.82
C ALA A 202 14.81 -18.42 -2.98
N GLY A 203 13.51 -18.25 -2.67
CA GLY A 203 12.94 -17.09 -2.01
C GLY A 203 12.61 -15.92 -2.93
N THR A 204 12.29 -16.13 -4.22
CA THR A 204 11.87 -15.02 -5.11
C THR A 204 10.51 -14.46 -4.64
N PRO A 205 10.44 -13.23 -4.12
CA PRO A 205 9.19 -12.70 -3.59
C PRO A 205 8.13 -12.51 -4.68
N SER A 206 6.85 -12.60 -4.32
CA SER A 206 5.72 -12.33 -5.22
C SER A 206 5.85 -11.00 -5.97
N LYS A 207 6.37 -9.95 -5.30
CA LYS A 207 6.63 -8.65 -5.94
C LYS A 207 7.58 -8.74 -7.12
N THR A 208 8.60 -9.60 -7.05
CA THR A 208 9.58 -9.77 -8.13
C THR A 208 8.95 -10.48 -9.31
N ILE A 209 8.16 -11.54 -9.06
CA ILE A 209 7.42 -12.27 -10.10
C ILE A 209 6.45 -11.32 -10.81
N HIS A 210 5.65 -10.57 -10.05
CA HIS A 210 4.70 -9.62 -10.60
C HIS A 210 5.41 -8.49 -11.38
N TYR A 211 6.47 -7.91 -10.83
CA TYR A 211 7.22 -6.83 -11.47
C TYR A 211 7.89 -7.27 -12.77
N ASN A 212 8.44 -8.49 -12.82
CA ASN A 212 8.97 -9.07 -14.06
C ASN A 212 7.87 -9.27 -15.10
N ASN A 213 6.67 -9.69 -14.67
CA ASN A 213 5.52 -9.84 -15.54
C ASN A 213 5.04 -8.46 -16.08
N LEU A 214 4.97 -7.42 -15.25
CA LEU A 214 4.69 -6.05 -15.71
C LEU A 214 5.71 -5.58 -16.76
N LYS A 215 7.00 -5.79 -16.49
CA LYS A 215 8.10 -5.44 -17.42
C LYS A 215 8.00 -6.16 -18.76
N ARG A 216 7.57 -7.42 -18.78
CA ARG A 216 7.34 -8.19 -20.02
C ARG A 216 6.39 -7.46 -20.96
N PHE A 217 5.41 -6.73 -20.42
CA PHE A 217 4.40 -6.01 -21.19
C PHE A 217 4.61 -4.50 -21.29
N LYS A 218 5.82 -4.00 -20.99
CA LYS A 218 6.16 -2.55 -21.00
C LYS A 218 5.72 -1.79 -22.24
N LEU A 219 5.77 -2.42 -23.43
CA LEU A 219 5.35 -1.80 -24.69
C LEU A 219 3.82 -1.59 -24.77
N ARG A 220 3.01 -2.49 -24.20
CA ARG A 220 1.56 -2.29 -24.11
C ARG A 220 1.23 -1.19 -23.12
N TRP A 221 1.91 -1.18 -21.98
CA TRP A 221 1.70 -0.17 -20.94
C TRP A 221 1.96 1.26 -21.41
N LYS A 222 2.84 1.48 -22.40
CA LYS A 222 3.05 2.81 -22.99
C LYS A 222 1.74 3.47 -23.48
N ARG A 223 0.73 2.69 -23.87
CA ARG A 223 -0.55 3.18 -24.42
C ARG A 223 -1.71 3.17 -23.41
N GLY A 224 -1.64 2.36 -22.37
CA GLY A 224 -2.69 2.28 -21.34
C GLY A 224 -2.49 3.34 -20.26
N ARG A 225 -3.56 4.04 -19.90
CA ARG A 225 -3.66 4.98 -18.76
C ARG A 225 -4.98 4.75 -18.05
N SER A 226 -5.01 4.98 -16.74
CA SER A 226 -6.23 4.91 -15.95
C SER A 226 -6.04 5.74 -14.70
N ASP A 227 -7.03 6.58 -14.41
CA ASP A 227 -7.07 7.44 -13.23
C ASP A 227 -7.90 6.81 -12.11
N ASP A 228 -8.71 5.78 -12.43
CA ASP A 228 -9.58 5.09 -11.48
C ASP A 228 -9.02 3.75 -11.00
N LEU A 229 -8.05 3.18 -11.72
CA LEU A 229 -7.47 1.87 -11.43
C LEU A 229 -5.95 1.87 -11.56
N CYS A 230 -5.27 1.54 -10.48
CA CYS A 230 -3.86 1.26 -10.49
C CYS A 230 -3.57 -0.03 -11.27
N PHE A 231 -3.14 0.11 -12.53
CA PHE A 231 -2.77 -1.03 -13.38
C PHE A 231 -1.60 -1.86 -12.86
N ALA A 232 -0.82 -1.35 -11.89
CA ALA A 232 0.26 -2.10 -11.26
C ALA A 232 -0.23 -3.10 -10.20
N CYS A 233 -1.49 -3.04 -9.74
CA CYS A 233 -2.03 -4.05 -8.82
C CYS A 233 -3.44 -4.54 -9.18
N LEU A 234 -4.14 -3.86 -10.10
CA LEU A 234 -5.53 -4.12 -10.47
C LEU A 234 -6.52 -4.13 -9.29
N ARG A 235 -6.19 -3.49 -8.17
CA ARG A 235 -6.96 -3.57 -6.93
C ARG A 235 -7.37 -2.22 -6.33
N ARG A 236 -6.60 -1.15 -6.55
CA ARG A 236 -6.78 0.13 -5.85
C ARG A 236 -6.88 1.26 -6.84
N THR A 237 -7.57 2.32 -6.46
CA THR A 237 -7.49 3.63 -7.11
C THR A 237 -6.07 4.17 -6.98
N PRO A 238 -5.47 4.75 -8.03
CA PRO A 238 -4.15 5.35 -7.95
C PRO A 238 -4.23 6.72 -7.25
N GLU A 239 -3.18 7.08 -6.52
CA GLU A 239 -3.06 8.39 -5.86
C GLU A 239 -1.84 9.19 -6.34
N ASN A 240 -0.96 8.60 -7.16
CA ASN A 240 0.28 9.22 -7.61
C ASN A 240 0.45 9.06 -9.11
N ASN A 241 0.47 10.18 -9.86
CA ASN A 241 0.76 10.18 -11.29
C ASN A 241 2.23 10.47 -11.55
N TRP A 242 2.87 9.60 -12.31
CA TRP A 242 4.25 9.76 -12.75
C TRP A 242 4.37 10.71 -13.93
N PRO A 243 5.53 11.36 -14.14
CA PRO A 243 5.79 12.19 -15.32
C PRO A 243 5.60 11.50 -16.68
N CYS A 244 5.60 10.17 -16.72
CA CYS A 244 5.26 9.40 -17.93
C CYS A 244 3.74 9.31 -18.20
N GLY A 245 2.92 9.92 -17.34
CA GLY A 245 1.45 9.90 -17.32
C GLY A 245 0.84 8.68 -16.62
N HIS A 246 1.61 7.74 -16.10
CA HIS A 246 1.05 6.55 -15.43
C HIS A 246 0.71 6.83 -13.97
N ALA A 247 -0.47 6.41 -13.55
CA ALA A 247 -0.93 6.52 -12.17
C ALA A 247 -0.72 5.22 -11.38
N VAL A 248 -0.27 5.30 -10.13
CA VAL A 248 -0.16 4.14 -9.23
C VAL A 248 -0.64 4.45 -7.82
N CYS A 249 -1.01 3.40 -7.09
CA CYS A 249 -1.42 3.53 -5.70
C CYS A 249 -0.24 3.59 -4.72
N GLU A 250 -0.43 4.18 -3.53
CA GLU A 250 0.58 4.25 -2.48
C GLU A 250 1.11 2.86 -2.08
N ASN A 251 0.25 1.84 -2.07
CA ASN A 251 0.69 0.48 -1.76
C ASN A 251 1.68 -0.05 -2.82
N CYS A 252 1.49 0.28 -4.09
CA CYS A 252 2.46 -0.07 -5.13
C CYS A 252 3.77 0.70 -4.97
N VAL A 253 3.73 1.96 -4.51
CA VAL A 253 4.93 2.71 -4.12
C VAL A 253 5.67 1.99 -2.99
N ARG A 254 4.98 1.58 -1.92
CA ARG A 254 5.58 0.80 -0.80
C ARG A 254 6.20 -0.51 -1.27
N VAL A 255 5.55 -1.20 -2.22
CA VAL A 255 5.96 -2.54 -2.66
C VAL A 255 7.13 -2.50 -3.65
N PHE A 256 7.11 -1.56 -4.61
CA PHE A 256 8.06 -1.51 -5.73
C PHE A 256 9.06 -0.35 -5.66
N GLY A 257 8.78 0.67 -4.85
CA GLY A 257 9.71 1.77 -4.60
C GLY A 257 10.95 1.32 -3.83
N GLN A 258 12.00 2.11 -3.93
CA GLN A 258 13.21 1.94 -3.15
C GLN A 258 13.07 2.74 -1.85
N GLU A 259 13.04 2.06 -0.70
CA GLU A 259 13.07 2.71 0.61
C GLU A 259 14.32 3.59 0.75
N ASP A 260 14.14 4.81 1.26
CA ASP A 260 15.25 5.68 1.64
C ASP A 260 15.95 5.15 2.90
N GLU A 261 17.28 5.33 2.96
CA GLU A 261 18.10 4.81 4.07
C GLU A 261 17.86 5.58 5.38
N ASN A 262 17.50 6.87 5.29
CA ASN A 262 17.32 7.75 6.44
C ASN A 262 15.83 7.86 6.86
N ASP A 263 14.90 7.71 5.92
CA ASP A 263 13.46 7.73 6.19
C ASP A 263 12.73 6.54 5.55
N ARG A 264 12.36 5.57 6.40
CA ARG A 264 11.62 4.35 6.02
C ARG A 264 10.25 4.59 5.37
N TRP A 265 9.72 5.80 5.43
CA TRP A 265 8.43 6.16 4.81
C TRP A 265 8.60 6.97 3.53
N THR A 266 9.85 7.23 3.14
CA THR A 266 10.21 7.89 1.90
C THR A 266 10.68 6.85 0.89
N PHE A 267 10.13 6.91 -0.33
CA PHE A 267 10.36 5.93 -1.38
C PHE A 267 10.82 6.59 -2.68
N GLY A 268 12.00 6.23 -3.15
CA GLY A 268 12.51 6.63 -4.46
C GLY A 268 11.94 5.76 -5.58
N VAL A 269 11.45 6.39 -6.65
CA VAL A 269 10.93 5.71 -7.84
C VAL A 269 11.77 6.08 -9.06
N ARG A 270 12.78 5.26 -9.39
CA ARG A 270 13.70 5.53 -10.50
C ARG A 270 13.13 5.20 -11.88
N ARG A 271 12.15 4.30 -11.95
CA ARG A 271 11.53 3.83 -13.21
C ARG A 271 10.05 3.56 -12.99
N CYS A 272 9.24 3.91 -13.98
CA CYS A 272 7.80 3.60 -13.95
C CYS A 272 7.58 2.07 -13.89
N PHE A 273 6.73 1.63 -12.97
CA PHE A 273 6.43 0.20 -12.77
C PHE A 273 5.74 -0.46 -13.96
N LEU A 274 5.14 0.33 -14.84
CA LEU A 274 4.37 -0.13 -16.00
C LEU A 274 5.16 -0.02 -17.31
N CYS A 275 5.49 1.19 -17.76
CA CYS A 275 6.16 1.40 -19.04
C CYS A 275 7.69 1.35 -19.00
N ASP A 276 8.29 1.19 -17.82
CA ASP A 276 9.74 1.12 -17.60
C ASP A 276 10.49 2.39 -18.08
N MET A 277 9.79 3.52 -18.24
CA MET A 277 10.40 4.82 -18.49
C MET A 277 11.23 5.25 -17.27
N ALA A 278 12.44 5.77 -17.49
CA ALA A 278 13.26 6.33 -16.43
C ALA A 278 12.60 7.61 -15.89
N LEU A 279 12.46 7.68 -14.57
CA LEU A 279 11.92 8.82 -13.86
C LEU A 279 13.07 9.48 -13.08
N ARG A 280 13.24 10.79 -13.25
CA ARG A 280 14.29 11.55 -12.56
C ARG A 280 13.70 12.11 -11.28
N GLU A 281 14.38 11.86 -10.16
CA GLU A 281 14.11 12.53 -8.87
C GLU A 281 12.67 12.40 -8.35
N VAL A 282 11.96 11.32 -8.72
CA VAL A 282 10.64 11.03 -8.16
C VAL A 282 10.81 10.37 -6.81
N THR A 283 10.39 11.09 -5.77
CA THR A 283 10.40 10.65 -4.38
C THR A 283 9.00 10.78 -3.83
N VAL A 284 8.48 9.71 -3.23
CA VAL A 284 7.15 9.72 -2.63
C VAL A 284 7.30 9.46 -1.15
N LYS A 285 6.88 10.43 -0.34
CA LYS A 285 6.81 10.26 1.10
C LYS A 285 5.40 9.83 1.49
N LEU A 286 5.31 8.79 2.27
CA LEU A 286 4.05 8.22 2.73
C LEU A 286 3.86 8.54 4.19
N LYS A 287 2.60 8.70 4.58
CA LYS A 287 2.29 8.89 5.99
C LYS A 287 2.60 7.60 6.78
N PRO A 288 3.33 7.68 7.90
CA PRO A 288 3.53 6.55 8.80
C PRO A 288 2.20 5.99 9.32
N ASP A 289 2.08 4.67 9.38
CA ASP A 289 0.83 4.00 9.81
C ASP A 289 0.40 4.36 11.25
N THR A 290 1.34 4.80 12.08
CA THR A 290 1.10 5.20 13.48
C THR A 290 1.01 6.71 13.69
N ALA A 291 1.20 7.52 12.65
CA ALA A 291 1.17 8.98 12.77
C ALA A 291 -0.26 9.55 12.79
N GLY A 292 -0.46 10.68 13.47
CA GLY A 292 -1.67 11.50 13.37
C GLY A 292 -1.81 12.15 12.00
N VAL A 293 -2.96 12.78 11.70
CA VAL A 293 -3.13 13.64 10.51
C VAL A 293 -3.13 15.09 10.99
N ASN A 294 -2.19 15.89 10.51
CA ASN A 294 -2.17 17.34 10.63
C ASN A 294 -2.82 17.94 9.39
N VAL A 295 -3.79 18.82 9.62
CA VAL A 295 -4.59 19.42 8.54
C VAL A 295 -4.40 20.93 8.56
N LEU A 296 -4.11 21.50 7.39
CA LEU A 296 -4.12 22.94 7.17
C LEU A 296 -5.36 23.34 6.36
N THR A 297 -6.08 24.37 6.81
CA THR A 297 -7.22 24.92 6.08
C THR A 297 -7.03 26.41 5.90
N ILE A 298 -7.12 26.88 4.64
CA ILE A 298 -6.96 28.30 4.30
C ILE A 298 -8.24 28.82 3.65
N ASP A 299 -8.91 29.73 4.34
CA ASP A 299 -10.15 30.33 3.85
C ASP A 299 -9.91 31.34 2.72
N GLY A 300 -10.92 31.47 1.87
CA GLY A 300 -10.98 32.48 0.82
C GLY A 300 -11.20 33.89 1.37
N GLY A 301 -10.56 34.88 0.74
CA GLY A 301 -10.69 36.29 1.13
C GLY A 301 -10.41 37.28 0.00
N GLY A 302 -10.31 36.81 -1.25
CA GLY A 302 -9.85 37.62 -2.37
C GLY A 302 -8.45 38.18 -2.09
N ILE A 303 -8.25 39.49 -2.27
CA ILE A 303 -6.96 40.16 -1.98
C ILE A 303 -6.47 39.98 -0.53
N LYS A 304 -7.34 39.61 0.42
CA LYS A 304 -6.96 39.34 1.82
C LYS A 304 -6.25 38.00 2.01
N GLY A 305 -6.03 37.21 0.95
CA GLY A 305 -5.23 35.97 0.99
C GLY A 305 -3.81 36.14 1.53
N VAL A 306 -3.26 37.37 1.52
CA VAL A 306 -1.98 37.69 2.17
C VAL A 306 -2.00 37.49 3.69
N VAL A 307 -3.18 37.59 4.34
CA VAL A 307 -3.29 37.49 5.80
C VAL A 307 -2.97 36.07 6.31
N PRO A 308 -3.57 34.99 5.76
CA PRO A 308 -3.16 33.62 6.09
C PRO A 308 -1.66 33.34 5.90
N LEU A 309 -1.03 33.90 4.86
CA LEU A 309 0.41 33.74 4.63
C LEU A 309 1.24 34.37 5.76
N LEU A 310 0.83 35.54 6.28
CA LEU A 310 1.49 36.15 7.43
C LEU A 310 1.38 35.30 8.71
N PHE A 311 0.24 34.63 8.91
CA PHE A 311 0.08 33.68 10.01
C PHE A 311 1.00 32.46 9.84
N LEU A 312 1.11 31.91 8.62
CA LEU A 312 2.02 30.81 8.32
C LEU A 312 3.49 31.21 8.53
N GLN A 313 3.87 32.43 8.14
CA GLN A 313 5.22 32.95 8.38
C GLN A 313 5.50 33.05 9.89
N THR A 314 4.55 33.63 10.64
CA THR A 314 4.67 33.75 12.11
C THR A 314 4.77 32.38 12.77
N LEU A 315 4.02 31.39 12.27
CA LEU A 315 4.10 30.01 12.73
C LEU A 315 5.48 29.41 12.45
N GLN A 316 5.99 29.57 11.23
CA GLN A 316 7.32 29.10 10.84
C GLN A 316 8.42 29.69 11.72
N ASP A 317 8.39 31.01 11.93
CA ASP A 317 9.36 31.73 12.76
C ASP A 317 9.33 31.23 14.22
N ARG A 318 8.14 30.89 14.74
CA ARG A 318 7.99 30.35 16.10
C ARG A 318 8.36 28.88 16.23
N LEU A 319 8.18 28.08 15.18
CA LEU A 319 8.67 26.71 15.15
C LEU A 319 10.20 26.69 15.21
N GLY A 320 10.86 27.61 14.51
CA GLY A 320 12.32 27.77 14.57
C GLY A 320 13.09 26.55 14.07
N LEU A 321 12.44 25.72 13.24
CA LEU A 321 13.03 24.52 12.65
C LEU A 321 13.51 24.81 11.22
N PRO A 322 14.58 24.15 10.74
CA PRO A 322 15.03 24.24 9.35
C PRO A 322 14.13 23.41 8.42
N ILE A 323 12.82 23.46 8.63
CA ILE A 323 11.80 22.69 7.90
C ILE A 323 10.71 23.69 7.50
N PRO A 324 10.34 23.76 6.21
CA PRO A 324 9.26 24.64 5.76
C PRO A 324 7.95 24.33 6.47
N VAL A 325 7.15 25.36 6.76
CA VAL A 325 5.90 25.20 7.53
C VAL A 325 4.91 24.22 6.86
N GLN A 326 4.90 24.13 5.54
CA GLN A 326 4.01 23.23 4.79
C GLN A 326 4.35 21.75 4.99
N ASP A 327 5.60 21.39 5.27
CA ASP A 327 6.05 20.01 5.48
C ASP A 327 5.51 19.39 6.78
N HIS A 328 4.88 20.19 7.63
CA HIS A 328 4.25 19.76 8.87
C HIS A 328 2.79 19.30 8.70
N PHE A 329 2.20 19.44 7.51
CA PHE A 329 0.80 19.13 7.24
C PHE A 329 0.65 18.02 6.20
N GLU A 330 -0.06 16.95 6.53
CA GLU A 330 -0.34 15.86 5.58
C GLU A 330 -1.52 16.17 4.66
N ILE A 331 -2.43 17.07 5.05
CA ILE A 331 -3.57 17.45 4.20
C ILE A 331 -3.75 18.95 4.23
N ALA A 332 -3.91 19.56 3.05
CA ALA A 332 -4.15 20.99 2.92
C ALA A 332 -5.41 21.28 2.11
N PHE A 333 -6.32 22.07 2.69
CA PHE A 333 -7.53 22.53 2.02
C PHE A 333 -7.51 24.04 1.86
N GLY A 334 -8.00 24.51 0.72
CA GLY A 334 -8.12 25.94 0.48
C GLY A 334 -9.35 26.29 -0.33
N THR A 335 -10.03 27.38 0.02
CA THR A 335 -11.18 27.89 -0.73
C THR A 335 -10.84 29.20 -1.43
N SER A 336 -11.24 29.38 -2.70
CA SER A 336 -10.95 30.58 -3.48
C SER A 336 -9.45 30.96 -3.45
N SER A 337 -9.09 32.17 -2.99
CA SER A 337 -7.68 32.59 -2.82
C SER A 337 -6.88 31.65 -1.92
N GLY A 338 -7.49 31.02 -0.93
CA GLY A 338 -6.85 30.03 -0.08
C GLY A 338 -6.46 28.76 -0.86
N GLY A 339 -7.25 28.36 -1.85
CA GLY A 339 -6.92 27.25 -2.75
C GLY A 339 -5.68 27.55 -3.58
N LEU A 340 -5.55 28.78 -4.07
CA LEU A 340 -4.34 29.21 -4.80
C LEU A 340 -3.09 29.18 -3.92
N ILE A 341 -3.23 29.56 -2.66
CA ILE A 341 -2.14 29.50 -1.68
C ILE A 341 -1.73 28.05 -1.41
N VAL A 342 -2.69 27.15 -1.21
CA VAL A 342 -2.42 25.72 -1.04
C VAL A 342 -1.71 25.14 -2.26
N LEU A 343 -2.16 25.45 -3.48
CA LEU A 343 -1.48 24.99 -4.69
C LEU A 343 -0.04 25.52 -4.78
N ALA A 344 0.20 26.80 -4.48
CA ALA A 344 1.55 27.36 -4.52
C ALA A 344 2.48 26.72 -3.47
N LEU A 345 2.01 26.55 -2.23
CA LEU A 345 2.81 25.96 -1.14
C LEU A 345 3.07 24.46 -1.39
N PHE A 346 2.03 23.68 -1.68
CA PHE A 346 2.11 22.22 -1.71
C PHE A 346 2.45 21.68 -3.09
N ILE A 347 1.82 22.15 -4.16
CA ILE A 347 2.09 21.61 -5.51
C ILE A 347 3.39 22.21 -6.06
N SER A 348 3.54 23.53 -6.00
CA SER A 348 4.72 24.21 -6.54
C SER A 348 5.92 24.23 -5.58
N GLY A 349 5.71 23.96 -4.28
CA GLY A 349 6.78 23.92 -3.28
C GLY A 349 7.37 25.28 -2.94
N TRP A 350 6.59 26.35 -3.08
CA TRP A 350 7.07 27.70 -2.86
C TRP A 350 7.15 28.03 -1.38
N THR A 351 8.07 28.92 -1.01
CA THR A 351 8.14 29.44 0.35
C THR A 351 6.93 30.33 0.65
N VAL A 352 6.64 30.54 1.93
CA VAL A 352 5.57 31.46 2.36
C VAL A 352 5.81 32.87 1.82
N ASP A 353 7.06 33.32 1.81
CA ASP A 353 7.46 34.63 1.27
C ASP A 353 7.25 34.72 -0.24
N ASP A 354 7.64 33.70 -1.00
CA ASP A 354 7.41 33.64 -2.46
C ASP A 354 5.92 33.65 -2.78
N CYS A 355 5.12 32.92 -1.99
CA CYS A 355 3.66 32.92 -2.12
C CYS A 355 3.09 34.32 -1.86
N ALA A 356 3.58 35.06 -0.86
CA ALA A 356 3.11 36.40 -0.54
C ALA A 356 3.42 37.39 -1.68
N ASN A 357 4.65 37.35 -2.19
CA ASN A 357 5.11 38.19 -3.30
C ASN A 357 4.32 37.90 -4.59
N LEU A 358 4.13 36.62 -4.91
CA LEU A 358 3.33 36.22 -6.05
C LEU A 358 1.88 36.66 -5.89
N PHE A 359 1.29 36.44 -4.72
CA PHE A 359 -0.11 36.75 -4.48
C PHE A 359 -0.40 38.23 -4.70
N GLU A 360 0.50 39.12 -4.29
CA GLU A 360 0.38 40.56 -4.57
C GLU A 360 0.41 40.85 -6.07
N SER A 361 1.32 40.22 -6.81
CA SER A 361 1.43 40.37 -8.27
C SER A 361 0.19 39.83 -9.01
N LEU A 362 -0.33 38.67 -8.58
CA LEU A 362 -1.54 38.05 -9.12
C LEU A 362 -2.76 38.92 -8.84
N ALA A 363 -2.90 39.45 -7.63
CA ALA A 363 -4.00 40.34 -7.26
C ALA A 363 -4.04 41.59 -8.15
N LYS A 364 -2.89 42.23 -8.41
CA LYS A 364 -2.78 43.40 -9.29
C LYS A 364 -3.15 43.13 -10.75
N ARG A 365 -3.07 41.88 -11.20
CA ARG A 365 -3.42 41.45 -12.56
C ARG A 365 -4.87 40.98 -12.65
N ALA A 366 -5.28 40.12 -11.73
CA ALA A 366 -6.61 39.52 -11.70
C ALA A 366 -7.71 40.56 -11.44
N PHE A 367 -7.47 41.52 -10.54
CA PHE A 367 -8.46 42.53 -10.14
C PHE A 367 -8.33 43.84 -10.94
N ARG A 368 -7.85 43.78 -12.20
CA ARG A 368 -7.87 44.94 -13.09
C ARG A 368 -9.30 45.21 -13.57
N PRO A 369 -9.88 46.40 -13.29
CA PRO A 369 -11.22 46.75 -13.74
C PRO A 369 -11.36 46.73 -15.26
N ARG A 370 -12.57 46.45 -15.75
CA ARG A 370 -12.91 46.58 -17.17
C ARG A 370 -12.69 48.02 -17.64
N TRP A 371 -12.10 48.19 -18.82
CA TRP A 371 -11.73 49.46 -19.47
C TRP A 371 -12.93 50.34 -19.90
N ILE A 372 -13.97 50.46 -19.08
CA ILE A 372 -15.18 51.23 -19.39
C ILE A 372 -15.11 52.64 -18.74
N SER A 373 -14.09 52.87 -17.91
CA SER A 373 -13.88 54.12 -17.16
C SER A 373 -13.41 55.32 -18.02
N HIS A 374 -13.26 55.17 -19.34
CA HIS A 374 -12.76 56.23 -20.24
C HIS A 374 -13.74 56.66 -21.33
N VAL A 375 -15.06 56.61 -21.09
CA VAL A 375 -16.01 57.41 -21.89
C VAL A 375 -16.00 58.84 -21.32
N PRO A 376 -15.41 59.85 -22.00
CA PRO A 376 -15.09 61.16 -21.41
C PRO A 376 -16.32 61.97 -20.95
N VAL A 377 -17.51 61.61 -21.44
CA VAL A 377 -18.77 62.29 -21.15
C VAL A 377 -19.49 61.68 -19.93
N MET A 378 -19.30 60.39 -19.64
CA MET A 378 -20.01 59.70 -18.54
C MET A 378 -19.29 59.78 -17.19
N SER A 379 -17.97 59.99 -17.16
CA SER A 379 -17.17 60.08 -15.93
C SER A 379 -17.42 61.37 -15.11
N ARG A 380 -18.17 62.33 -15.65
CA ARG A 380 -18.50 63.60 -14.98
C ARG A 380 -19.72 63.54 -14.06
N ILE A 381 -20.50 62.45 -14.10
CA ILE A 381 -21.68 62.26 -13.25
C ILE A 381 -21.52 60.94 -12.46
N PRO A 382 -21.17 61.01 -11.16
CA PRO A 382 -20.83 59.83 -10.36
C PRO A 382 -21.90 58.73 -10.38
N VAL A 383 -23.18 59.12 -10.28
CA VAL A 383 -24.32 58.20 -10.25
C VAL A 383 -24.46 57.42 -11.56
N LEU A 384 -24.27 58.08 -12.70
CA LEU A 384 -24.41 57.45 -14.02
C LEU A 384 -23.27 56.45 -14.28
N SER A 385 -22.06 56.77 -13.82
CA SER A 385 -20.90 55.87 -13.88
C SER A 385 -21.14 54.58 -13.09
N HIS A 386 -21.72 54.66 -11.89
CA HIS A 386 -22.03 53.48 -11.08
C HIS A 386 -23.11 52.60 -11.71
N ILE A 387 -24.15 53.20 -12.30
CA ILE A 387 -25.22 52.46 -12.99
C ILE A 387 -24.68 51.74 -14.22
N VAL A 388 -23.86 52.41 -15.03
CA VAL A 388 -23.25 51.80 -16.22
C VAL A 388 -22.28 50.68 -15.83
N GLN A 389 -21.46 50.88 -14.80
CA GLN A 389 -20.56 49.84 -14.31
C GLN A 389 -21.32 48.62 -13.77
N PHE A 390 -22.45 48.84 -13.08
CA PHE A 390 -23.34 47.77 -12.64
C PHE A 390 -23.96 47.03 -13.82
N LEU A 391 -24.52 47.74 -14.80
CA LEU A 391 -25.12 47.15 -15.99
C LEU A 391 -24.11 46.35 -16.81
N VAL A 392 -22.87 46.83 -16.99
CA VAL A 392 -21.85 46.06 -17.71
C VAL A 392 -21.34 44.88 -16.88
N SER A 393 -21.23 45.02 -15.56
CA SER A 393 -20.88 43.88 -14.70
C SER A 393 -21.97 42.81 -14.70
N TYR A 394 -23.24 43.21 -14.76
CA TYR A 394 -24.39 42.31 -14.85
C TYR A 394 -24.48 41.63 -16.23
N LEU A 395 -24.34 42.39 -17.32
CA LEU A 395 -24.44 41.86 -18.69
C LEU A 395 -23.26 40.98 -19.10
N ALA A 396 -22.08 41.25 -18.57
CA ALA A 396 -20.88 40.48 -18.87
C ALA A 396 -20.38 39.68 -17.66
N ASP A 397 -21.31 39.26 -16.80
CA ASP A 397 -21.16 38.20 -15.80
C ASP A 397 -19.94 38.34 -14.86
N GLY A 398 -19.73 39.54 -14.33
CA GLY A 398 -18.70 39.82 -13.32
C GLY A 398 -18.08 41.21 -13.40
N LEU A 399 -17.55 41.68 -12.27
CA LEU A 399 -16.87 42.99 -12.16
C LEU A 399 -15.50 42.98 -12.88
N TYR A 400 -14.84 41.83 -12.92
CA TYR A 400 -13.52 41.64 -13.51
C TYR A 400 -13.59 40.66 -14.69
N PRO A 401 -12.75 40.80 -15.72
CA PRO A 401 -12.66 39.82 -16.79
C PRO A 401 -12.03 38.51 -16.29
N ALA A 402 -12.69 37.37 -16.50
CA ALA A 402 -12.18 36.06 -16.09
C ALA A 402 -10.83 35.69 -16.75
N HIS A 403 -10.62 36.11 -18.01
CA HIS A 403 -9.40 35.80 -18.76
C HIS A 403 -8.12 36.41 -18.15
N HIS A 404 -8.23 37.49 -17.37
CA HIS A 404 -7.08 38.04 -16.64
C HIS A 404 -6.61 37.11 -15.53
N LEU A 405 -7.57 36.56 -14.77
CA LEU A 405 -7.28 35.60 -13.70
C LEU A 405 -6.80 34.27 -14.30
N GLU A 406 -7.51 33.75 -15.30
CA GLU A 406 -7.14 32.50 -15.96
C GLU A 406 -5.75 32.56 -16.60
N GLY A 407 -5.43 33.65 -17.31
CA GLY A 407 -4.12 33.85 -17.90
C GLY A 407 -3.01 33.94 -16.84
N ALA A 408 -3.28 34.62 -15.72
CA ALA A 408 -2.33 34.71 -14.63
C ALA A 408 -2.11 33.35 -13.93
N LEU A 409 -3.15 32.55 -13.76
CA LEU A 409 -3.05 31.20 -13.20
C LEU A 409 -2.31 30.24 -14.13
N LYS A 410 -2.58 30.30 -15.45
CA LYS A 410 -1.88 29.49 -16.46
C LYS A 410 -0.39 29.81 -16.53
N GLU A 411 -0.01 31.06 -16.30
CA GLU A 411 1.40 31.47 -16.26
C GLU A 411 2.12 30.91 -15.02
N VAL A 412 1.42 30.82 -13.89
CA VAL A 412 1.99 30.33 -12.62
C VAL A 412 2.04 28.80 -12.56
N PHE A 413 0.91 28.14 -12.84
CA PHE A 413 0.74 26.70 -12.63
C PHE A 413 0.86 25.88 -13.92
N GLY A 414 1.00 26.54 -15.08
CA GLY A 414 0.92 25.89 -16.38
C GLY A 414 -0.52 25.55 -16.78
N SER A 415 -0.67 24.91 -17.95
CA SER A 415 -1.97 24.54 -18.52
C SER A 415 -2.28 23.04 -18.46
N GLU A 416 -1.31 22.20 -18.12
CA GLU A 416 -1.42 20.73 -18.25
C GLU A 416 -1.26 19.98 -16.92
N MET A 417 -0.96 20.68 -15.82
CA MET A 417 -0.72 20.04 -14.53
C MET A 417 -2.03 19.56 -13.88
N GLY A 418 -2.14 18.27 -13.64
CA GLY A 418 -3.20 17.65 -12.86
C GLY A 418 -2.89 17.64 -11.36
N ILE A 419 -3.93 17.55 -10.51
CA ILE A 419 -3.77 17.54 -9.04
C ILE A 419 -3.01 16.30 -8.52
N LEU A 420 -3.11 15.17 -9.23
CA LEU A 420 -2.44 13.92 -8.87
C LEU A 420 -1.04 13.80 -9.49
N ASP A 421 -0.65 14.76 -10.34
CA ASP A 421 0.68 14.79 -10.95
C ASP A 421 1.75 14.96 -9.89
N TYR A 422 2.86 14.24 -10.10
CA TYR A 422 4.01 14.31 -9.23
C TYR A 422 4.42 15.77 -8.99
N SER A 423 4.40 16.17 -7.72
CA SER A 423 4.62 17.54 -7.28
C SER A 423 5.38 17.58 -5.96
N HIS A 424 5.64 18.77 -5.43
CA HIS A 424 6.29 18.91 -4.13
C HIS A 424 5.48 18.22 -3.01
N ALA A 425 4.14 18.25 -3.08
CA ALA A 425 3.24 17.60 -2.15
C ALA A 425 3.52 16.10 -2.06
N THR A 426 3.73 15.44 -3.20
CA THR A 426 4.09 14.02 -3.26
C THR A 426 5.41 13.73 -2.54
N ALA A 427 6.39 14.62 -2.67
CA ALA A 427 7.72 14.48 -2.09
C ALA A 427 7.72 14.66 -0.56
N ILE A 428 6.85 15.52 -0.03
CA ILE A 428 6.71 15.76 1.42
C ILE A 428 5.63 14.89 2.08
N GLY A 429 4.81 14.18 1.28
CA GLY A 429 3.76 13.29 1.75
C GLY A 429 2.45 13.99 2.12
N ALA A 430 2.20 15.14 1.50
CA ALA A 430 0.99 15.93 1.66
C ALA A 430 -0.03 15.62 0.56
N LYS A 431 -1.31 15.91 0.84
CA LYS A 431 -2.45 15.73 -0.06
C LYS A 431 -3.34 16.96 -0.17
#